data_AF-A0A9J5W409-F1
#
_entry.id   AF-A0A9J5W409-F1
#
_cell.length_a   1.000
_cell.length_b   1.000
_cell.length_c   1.000
_cell.angle_alpha   90.00
_cell.angle_beta   90.00
_cell.angle_gamma   90.00
#
_symmetry.space_group_name_H-M   'P 1'
#
loop_
_entity.id
_entity.type
_entity.pdbx_description
1 polymer ?
#
loop_
_entity_poly.entity_id
_entity_poly.type
_entity_poly.pdbx_seq_one_letter_code
_entity_poly.pdbx_strand_id
1 'polypeptide(L)'
;MEPESSASNMVDNTDRVIVEDTLTLMKDATIDIEHIYREGTSLAYYLANHAFGVEGRQQYNTFRELPSQGRKVLNLDKLEVPNLRIKSKIIR
;
A
#
# COMPACT_ATOMS: atom_id res chain seq x y z
N MET A 1 8.02 -8.13 -33.10
CA MET A 1 7.84 -6.67 -33.00
C MET A 1 6.37 -6.36 -33.19
N GLU A 2 5.55 -5.87 -32.26
CA GLU A 2 5.54 -5.63 -30.79
C GLU A 2 4.12 -5.06 -30.57
N PRO A 3 3.18 -5.75 -29.89
CA PRO A 3 1.85 -5.20 -29.59
C PRO A 3 1.75 -4.49 -28.23
N GLU A 4 2.86 -4.34 -27.49
CA GLU A 4 2.82 -3.91 -26.08
C GLU A 4 2.61 -2.40 -25.87
N SER A 5 2.76 -1.59 -26.93
CA SER A 5 2.66 -0.12 -26.85
C SER A 5 1.24 0.42 -26.59
N SER A 6 0.18 -0.33 -26.93
CA SER A 6 -1.21 0.16 -26.82
C SER A 6 -1.83 -0.06 -25.44
N ALA A 7 -1.40 -1.08 -24.70
CA ALA A 7 -1.90 -1.37 -23.35
C ALA A 7 -1.33 -0.39 -22.31
N SER A 8 -0.05 -0.01 -22.45
CA SER A 8 0.63 0.95 -21.57
C SER A 8 -0.04 2.33 -21.59
N ASN A 9 -0.44 2.81 -22.78
CA ASN A 9 -1.13 4.10 -22.94
C ASN A 9 -2.57 4.11 -22.37
N MET A 10 -3.23 2.95 -22.27
CA MET A 10 -4.58 2.86 -21.70
C MET A 10 -4.56 2.87 -20.16
N VAL A 11 -3.52 2.25 -19.56
CA VAL A 11 -3.34 2.21 -18.11
C VAL A 11 -2.95 3.59 -17.57
N ASP A 12 -2.00 4.29 -18.20
CA ASP A 12 -1.59 5.65 -17.80
C ASP A 12 -2.74 6.66 -17.88
N ASN A 13 -3.65 6.49 -18.84
CA ASN A 13 -4.82 7.35 -18.97
C ASN A 13 -5.89 7.05 -17.92
N THR A 14 -5.98 5.80 -17.45
CA THR A 14 -6.93 5.39 -16.39
C THR A 14 -6.49 5.94 -15.03
N ASP A 15 -5.19 5.89 -14.73
CA ASP A 15 -4.63 6.43 -13.48
C ASP A 15 -4.83 7.95 -13.39
N ARG A 16 -4.64 8.67 -14.50
CA ARG A 16 -4.91 10.12 -14.57
C ARG A 16 -6.37 10.47 -14.31
N VAL A 17 -7.30 9.72 -14.92
CA VAL A 17 -8.74 9.93 -14.71
C VAL A 17 -9.12 9.71 -13.26
N ILE A 18 -8.60 8.65 -12.62
CA ILE A 18 -8.88 8.37 -11.20
C ILE A 18 -8.36 9.50 -10.29
N VAL A 19 -7.18 10.06 -10.59
CA VAL A 19 -6.62 11.18 -9.83
C VAL A 19 -7.48 12.43 -9.98
N GLU A 20 -7.89 12.79 -11.20
CA GLU A 20 -8.73 13.96 -11.45
C GLU A 20 -10.13 13.86 -10.80
N ASP A 21 -10.74 12.68 -10.87
CA ASP A 21 -12.03 12.41 -10.22
C ASP A 21 -11.89 12.50 -8.68
N THR A 22 -10.81 11.94 -8.12
CA THR A 22 -10.53 12.01 -6.69
C THR A 22 -10.34 13.47 -6.24
N LEU A 23 -9.57 14.26 -7.00
CA LEU A 23 -9.37 15.68 -6.72
C LEU A 23 -10.66 16.49 -6.82
N THR A 24 -11.56 16.12 -7.72
CA THR A 24 -12.87 16.78 -7.86
C THR A 24 -13.77 16.47 -6.66
N LEU A 25 -13.86 15.21 -6.26
CA LEU A 25 -14.61 14.80 -5.06
C LEU A 25 -14.06 15.43 -3.78
N MET A 26 -12.74 15.64 -3.71
CA MET A 26 -12.08 16.33 -2.60
C MET A 26 -12.38 17.84 -2.54
N LYS A 27 -12.74 18.48 -3.65
CA LYS A 27 -13.14 19.90 -3.64
C LYS A 27 -14.56 20.07 -3.11
N ASP A 28 -15.43 19.12 -3.43
CA ASP A 28 -16.86 19.16 -3.07
C ASP A 28 -17.10 18.71 -1.62
N ALA A 29 -16.17 17.96 -1.03
CA ALA A 29 -16.20 17.52 0.36
C ALA A 29 -15.08 18.17 1.18
N THR A 30 -15.35 18.54 2.44
CA THR A 30 -14.30 19.04 3.35
C THR A 30 -13.38 17.89 3.78
N ILE A 31 -12.47 17.46 2.90
CA ILE A 31 -11.54 16.33 3.09
C ILE A 31 -10.11 16.86 3.19
N ASP A 32 -9.50 16.68 4.36
CA ASP A 32 -8.05 16.85 4.55
C ASP A 32 -7.36 15.51 4.25
N ILE A 33 -6.53 15.46 3.20
CA ILE A 33 -5.64 14.32 2.93
C ILE A 33 -4.24 14.63 3.44
N GLU A 34 -3.78 13.82 4.38
CA GLU A 34 -2.41 13.84 4.87
C GLU A 34 -1.71 12.55 4.44
N HIS A 35 -0.52 12.67 3.85
CA HIS A 35 0.33 11.52 3.63
C HIS A 35 0.90 11.07 4.99
N ILE A 36 0.41 9.93 5.49
CA ILE A 36 0.94 9.34 6.72
C ILE A 36 2.15 8.49 6.34
N TYR A 37 3.35 8.99 6.62
CA TYR A 37 4.64 8.32 6.41
C TYR A 37 4.77 7.06 7.30
N ARG A 38 3.99 6.02 6.99
CA ARG A 38 4.00 4.72 7.68
C ARG A 38 3.90 3.53 6.73
N GLU A 39 3.79 3.77 5.43
CA GLU A 39 3.56 2.70 4.44
C GLU A 39 4.74 1.71 4.41
N GLY A 40 5.98 2.19 4.47
CA GLY A 40 7.18 1.33 4.57
C GLY A 40 7.43 0.68 5.95
N THR A 41 6.54 0.82 6.93
CA THR A 41 6.76 0.28 8.30
C THR A 41 5.98 -1.01 8.57
N SER A 42 5.02 -1.38 7.72
CA SER A 42 4.14 -2.53 7.98
C SER A 42 4.92 -3.84 8.06
N LEU A 43 5.82 -4.07 7.09
CA LEU A 43 6.70 -5.24 7.04
C LEU A 43 7.72 -5.24 8.18
N ALA A 44 8.37 -4.10 8.43
CA ALA A 44 9.34 -3.96 9.52
C ALA A 44 8.68 -4.23 10.89
N TYR A 45 7.47 -3.71 11.10
CA TYR A 45 6.70 -3.93 12.32
C TYR A 45 6.29 -5.40 12.47
N TYR A 46 5.83 -6.03 11.38
CA TYR A 46 5.54 -7.45 11.37
C TYR A 46 6.79 -8.28 11.73
N LEU A 47 7.93 -8.02 11.08
CA LEU A 47 9.17 -8.76 11.31
C LEU A 47 9.69 -8.58 12.73
N ALA A 48 9.60 -7.37 13.29
CA ALA A 48 9.99 -7.10 14.68
C ALA A 48 9.12 -7.89 15.66
N ASN A 49 7.79 -7.81 15.54
CA ASN A 49 6.87 -8.54 16.41
C ASN A 49 7.01 -10.06 16.26
N HIS A 50 7.21 -10.53 15.03
CA HIS A 50 7.46 -11.93 14.76
C HIS A 50 8.77 -12.40 15.43
N ALA A 51 9.84 -11.61 15.34
CA ALA A 51 11.11 -11.93 16.00
C ALA A 51 11.00 -11.96 17.53
N PHE A 52 10.17 -11.11 18.14
CA PHE A 52 9.89 -11.17 19.59
C PHE A 52 9.12 -12.41 20.01
N GLY A 53 8.31 -12.99 19.11
CA GLY A 53 7.45 -14.13 19.40
C GLY A 53 8.10 -15.51 19.17
N VAL A 54 9.32 -15.56 18.62
CA VAL A 54 9.99 -16.82 18.27
C VAL A 54 11.33 -16.90 18.98
N GLU A 55 11.62 -18.03 19.62
CA GLU A 55 12.92 -18.25 20.25
C GLU A 55 14.01 -18.47 19.19
N GLY A 56 15.18 -17.88 19.44
CA GLY A 56 16.36 -18.03 18.59
C GLY A 56 16.34 -17.14 17.34
N ARG A 57 17.48 -17.12 16.64
CA ARG A 57 17.67 -16.31 15.44
C ARG A 57 16.93 -16.94 14.25
N GLN A 58 16.01 -16.18 13.67
CA GLN A 58 15.31 -16.57 12.45
C GLN A 58 16.00 -15.96 11.22
N GLN A 59 16.17 -16.75 10.17
CA GLN A 59 16.66 -16.31 8.88
C GLN A 59 15.81 -16.93 7.78
N TYR A 60 15.29 -16.08 6.89
CA TYR A 60 14.51 -16.49 5.73
C TYR A 60 15.24 -15.99 4.48
N ASN A 61 15.64 -16.91 3.61
CA ASN A 61 16.37 -16.61 2.37
C ASN A 61 15.43 -16.56 1.17
N THR A 62 14.25 -17.17 1.27
CA THR A 62 13.25 -17.16 0.20
C THR A 62 11.89 -16.67 0.69
N PHE A 63 11.11 -16.11 -0.25
CA PHE A 63 9.75 -15.64 0.03
C PHE A 63 8.86 -16.74 0.66
N ARG A 64 9.05 -18.00 0.26
CA ARG A 64 8.22 -19.12 0.72
C ARG A 64 8.49 -19.48 2.19
N GLU A 65 9.68 -19.17 2.69
CA GLU A 65 10.07 -19.44 4.08
C GLU A 65 9.46 -18.45 5.08
N LEU A 66 9.08 -17.25 4.62
CA LEU A 66 8.35 -16.30 5.46
C LEU A 66 7.00 -16.90 5.90
N PRO A 67 6.54 -16.68 7.14
CA PRO A 67 5.20 -17.09 7.55
C PRO A 67 4.12 -16.43 6.68
N SER A 68 2.94 -17.06 6.62
CA SER A 68 1.84 -16.63 5.73
C SER A 68 1.44 -15.16 5.91
N GLN A 69 1.43 -14.66 7.14
CA GLN A 69 1.15 -13.25 7.42
C GLN A 69 2.26 -12.33 6.92
N GLY A 70 3.53 -12.70 7.12
CA GLY A 70 4.67 -11.94 6.59
C GLY A 70 4.67 -11.86 5.06
N ARG A 71 4.32 -12.96 4.39
CA ARG A 71 4.16 -12.98 2.93
C ARG A 71 3.04 -12.07 2.45
N LYS A 72 1.90 -12.04 3.17
CA LYS A 72 0.79 -11.14 2.87
C LYS A 72 1.21 -9.67 3.00
N VAL A 73 1.88 -9.32 4.09
CA VAL A 73 2.36 -7.94 4.33
C VAL A 73 3.37 -7.54 3.27
N LEU A 74 4.36 -8.38 2.95
CA LEU A 74 5.34 -8.12 1.89
C LEU A 74 4.67 -7.92 0.52
N ASN A 75 3.65 -8.71 0.19
CA ASN A 75 2.94 -8.53 -1.07
C ASN A 75 2.15 -7.22 -1.11
N LEU A 76 1.52 -6.82 -0.01
CA LEU A 76 0.84 -5.53 0.08
C LEU A 76 1.82 -4.35 -0.05
N ASP A 77 2.99 -4.47 0.59
CA ASP A 77 4.08 -3.50 0.51
C ASP A 77 4.59 -3.36 -0.94
N LYS A 78 4.82 -4.48 -1.63
CA LYS A 78 5.23 -4.51 -3.05
C LYS A 78 4.20 -3.97 -4.04
N LEU A 79 2.91 -4.06 -3.69
CA LEU A 79 1.86 -3.53 -4.55
C LEU A 79 1.76 -1.99 -4.45
N GLU A 80 2.50 -1.37 -3.51
CA GLU A 80 2.54 0.09 -3.30
C GLU A 80 1.13 0.72 -3.20
N VAL A 81 0.16 -0.06 -2.70
CA VAL A 81 -1.23 0.40 -2.60
C VAL A 81 -1.34 1.35 -1.41
N PRO A 82 -1.80 2.59 -1.64
CA PRO A 82 -1.92 3.57 -0.57
C PRO A 82 -2.91 3.10 0.50
N ASN A 83 -2.50 3.16 1.77
CA ASN A 83 -3.36 2.77 2.89
C ASN A 83 -4.27 3.93 3.30
N LEU A 84 -5.51 3.94 2.78
CA LEU A 84 -6.49 4.97 3.14
C LEU A 84 -7.04 4.75 4.56
N ARG A 85 -6.78 5.71 5.45
CA ARG A 85 -7.41 5.76 6.79
C ARG A 85 -8.40 6.91 6.87
N ILE A 86 -9.69 6.58 6.83
CA ILE A 86 -10.77 7.57 6.98
C ILE A 86 -11.02 7.83 8.47
N LYS A 87 -10.97 9.10 8.89
CA LYS A 87 -11.41 9.56 10.21
C LYS A 87 -12.54 10.56 10.01
N SER A 88 -13.74 10.25 10.47
CA SER A 88 -14.82 11.22 10.53
C SER A 88 -14.57 12.19 11.69
N LYS A 89 -14.38 13.48 11.39
CA LYS A 89 -14.52 14.54 12.39
C LYS A 89 -15.99 14.97 12.41
N ILE A 90 -16.68 14.71 13.52
CA ILE A 90 -17.96 15.38 13.78
C ILE A 90 -17.61 16.82 14.17
N ILE A 91 -17.89 17.76 13.27
CA ILE A 91 -17.80 19.19 13.57
C ILE A 91 -19.13 19.55 14.25
N ARG A 92 -19.08 19.93 15.53
CA ARG A 92 -20.22 20.47 16.29
C ARG A 92 -20.16 21.98 16.31
#